data_AF-A0A1V4MSA6-F1
#
_entry.id   AF-A0A1V4MSA6-F1
#
_cell.length_a   1.000
_cell.length_b   1.000
_cell.length_c   1.000
_cell.angle_alpha   90.00
_cell.angle_beta   90.00
_cell.angle_gamma   90.00
#
_symmetry.space_group_name_H-M   'P 1'
#
loop_
_entity.id
_entity.type
_entity.pdbx_description
1 polymer ?
#
loop_
_entity_poly.entity_id
_entity_poly.type
_entity_poly.pdbx_seq_one_letter_code
_entity_poly.pdbx_strand_id
1 'polypeptide(L)'
;MFDEYDKSYPIELVADFLGVNSRTLYYYEKFRLVRPLRRGRKRYYSKVDIRWLKYIRELMYDEGMNLKSIIILIRRRDNVILGKCPEEVVDCFKNYLMHINRDEE
;
A
#
# COMPACT_ATOMS: atom_id res chain seq x y z
N MET A 1 -0.58 -22.09 8.84
CA MET A 1 -1.07 -20.70 8.92
C MET A 1 -0.38 -19.93 7.79
N PHE A 2 -1.12 -19.32 6.87
CA PHE A 2 -0.50 -18.60 5.75
C PHE A 2 0.24 -17.36 6.26
N ASP A 3 1.48 -17.15 5.80
CA ASP A 3 2.28 -15.97 6.10
C ASP A 3 1.56 -14.70 5.61
N GLU A 4 1.50 -13.65 6.44
CA GLU A 4 0.84 -12.39 6.08
C GLU A 4 1.52 -11.65 4.93
N TYR A 5 2.79 -11.98 4.66
CA TYR A 5 3.58 -11.45 3.56
C TYR A 5 3.43 -12.27 2.27
N ASP A 6 2.75 -13.43 2.31
CA ASP A 6 2.55 -14.25 1.12
C ASP A 6 1.67 -13.53 0.08
N LYS A 7 2.22 -13.35 -1.12
CA LYS A 7 1.56 -12.62 -2.22
C LYS A 7 0.68 -13.55 -3.02
N SER A 8 -0.47 -13.86 -2.45
CA SER A 8 -1.42 -14.84 -2.97
C SER A 8 -2.78 -14.24 -3.37
N TYR A 9 -3.05 -12.96 -3.10
CA TYR A 9 -4.32 -12.31 -3.43
C TYR A 9 -4.28 -11.65 -4.82
N PRO A 10 -5.06 -12.12 -5.82
CA PRO A 10 -5.07 -11.52 -7.14
C PRO A 10 -5.67 -10.11 -7.15
N ILE A 11 -5.28 -9.29 -8.13
CA ILE A 11 -5.70 -7.87 -8.22
C ILE A 11 -7.21 -7.67 -8.18
N GLU A 12 -8.00 -8.56 -8.79
CA GLU A 12 -9.46 -8.49 -8.81
C GLU A 12 -10.03 -8.60 -7.39
N LEU A 13 -9.58 -9.59 -6.62
CA LEU A 13 -10.02 -9.79 -5.24
C LEU A 13 -9.61 -8.62 -4.33
N VAL A 14 -8.41 -8.08 -4.54
CA VAL A 14 -7.92 -6.91 -3.80
C VAL A 14 -8.73 -5.65 -4.12
N ALA A 15 -9.13 -5.50 -5.39
CA ALA A 15 -9.98 -4.39 -5.82
C ALA A 15 -11.34 -4.45 -5.12
N ASP A 16 -11.94 -5.63 -5.05
CA ASP A 16 -13.20 -5.88 -4.33
C ASP A 16 -13.06 -5.58 -2.83
N PHE A 17 -12.00 -6.08 -2.18
CA PHE A 17 -11.75 -5.84 -0.75
C PHE A 17 -11.60 -4.35 -0.40
N LEU A 18 -11.01 -3.56 -1.29
CA LEU A 18 -10.77 -2.14 -1.07
C LEU A 18 -11.93 -1.27 -1.60
N GLY A 19 -12.91 -1.86 -2.28
CA GLY A 19 -14.00 -1.13 -2.94
C GLY A 19 -13.47 -0.17 -4.01
N VAL A 20 -12.51 -0.61 -4.82
CA VAL A 20 -11.90 0.15 -5.92
C VAL A 20 -11.95 -0.61 -7.22
N ASN A 21 -11.69 0.08 -8.32
CA ASN A 21 -11.38 -0.61 -9.57
C ASN A 21 -9.87 -0.97 -9.65
N SER A 22 -9.54 -1.96 -10.48
CA SER A 22 -8.15 -2.40 -10.69
C SER A 22 -7.25 -1.30 -11.26
N ARG A 23 -7.81 -0.26 -11.90
CA ARG A 23 -7.04 0.89 -12.40
C ARG A 23 -6.49 1.73 -11.25
N THR A 24 -7.22 1.88 -10.15
CA THR A 24 -6.74 2.54 -8.93
C THR A 24 -5.54 1.79 -8.35
N LEU A 25 -5.60 0.46 -8.29
CA LEU A 25 -4.47 -0.37 -7.85
C LEU A 25 -3.25 -0.23 -8.77
N TYR A 26 -3.48 -0.10 -10.07
CA TYR A 26 -2.41 0.24 -11.02
C TYR A 26 -1.78 1.61 -10.74
N TYR A 27 -2.58 2.62 -10.37
CA TYR A 27 -2.02 3.93 -9.97
C TYR A 27 -1.22 3.83 -8.68
N TYR A 28 -1.70 3.08 -7.68
CA TYR A 28 -0.94 2.85 -6.45
C TYR A 28 0.40 2.15 -6.72
N GLU A 29 0.42 1.13 -7.59
CA GLU A 29 1.66 0.52 -8.08
C GLU A 29 2.57 1.55 -8.79
N LYS A 30 2.01 2.38 -9.68
CA LYS A 30 2.75 3.41 -10.42
C LYS A 30 3.37 4.46 -9.50
N PHE A 31 2.69 4.85 -8.42
CA PHE A 31 3.21 5.74 -7.39
C PHE A 31 4.09 5.03 -6.36
N ARG A 32 4.46 3.77 -6.65
CA ARG A 32 5.28 2.87 -5.83
C ARG A 32 4.67 2.51 -4.47
N LEU A 33 3.44 2.93 -4.16
CA LEU A 33 2.75 2.72 -2.88
C LEU A 33 2.64 1.24 -2.50
N VAL A 34 2.68 0.36 -3.49
CA VAL A 34 2.66 -1.09 -3.31
C VAL A 34 3.47 -1.74 -4.43
N ARG A 35 4.11 -2.88 -4.13
CA ARG A 35 4.86 -3.67 -5.12
C ARG A 35 4.27 -5.08 -5.20
N PRO A 36 3.30 -5.34 -6.08
CA PRO A 36 2.73 -6.69 -6.20
C PRO A 36 3.75 -7.70 -6.75
N LEU A 37 3.55 -8.98 -6.43
CA LEU A 37 4.23 -10.09 -7.09
C LEU A 37 3.60 -10.27 -8.47
N ARG A 38 4.42 -10.43 -9.51
CA ARG A 38 3.94 -10.78 -10.83
C ARG A 38 4.07 -12.28 -11.06
N ARG A 39 2.99 -12.91 -11.50
CA ARG A 39 3.03 -14.25 -12.12
C ARG A 39 2.48 -14.11 -13.54
N GLY A 40 3.39 -13.93 -14.49
CA GLY A 40 3.07 -13.50 -15.86
C GLY A 40 2.43 -12.10 -15.88
N ARG A 41 1.23 -11.98 -16.45
CA ARG A 41 0.48 -10.72 -16.50
C ARG A 41 -0.33 -10.43 -15.23
N LYS A 42 -0.52 -11.43 -14.36
CA LYS A 42 -1.32 -11.32 -13.14
C LYS A 42 -0.49 -10.72 -12.00
N ARG A 43 -1.13 -9.87 -11.21
CA ARG A 43 -0.57 -9.23 -10.02
C ARG A 43 -1.17 -9.85 -8.78
N TYR A 44 -0.32 -10.11 -7.80
CA TYR A 44 -0.69 -10.66 -6.52
C TYR A 44 -0.17 -9.80 -5.38
N TYR A 45 -1.00 -9.66 -4.35
CA TYR A 45 -0.78 -8.83 -3.19
C TYR A 45 -0.79 -9.71 -1.95
N SER A 46 -0.17 -9.23 -0.88
CA SER A 46 -0.19 -9.83 0.45
C SER A 46 -1.26 -9.20 1.33
N LYS A 47 -1.53 -9.77 2.51
CA LYS A 47 -2.43 -9.15 3.49
C LYS A 47 -1.88 -7.82 3.99
N VAL A 48 -0.56 -7.74 4.15
CA VAL A 48 0.19 -6.52 4.48
C VAL A 48 -0.04 -5.44 3.43
N ASP A 49 0.06 -5.77 2.14
CA ASP A 49 -0.24 -4.83 1.05
C ASP A 49 -1.68 -4.31 1.12
N ILE A 50 -2.65 -5.19 1.37
CA ILE A 50 -4.07 -4.82 1.44
C ILE A 50 -4.34 -3.86 2.61
N ARG A 51 -3.83 -4.17 3.81
CA ARG A 51 -3.98 -3.30 4.99
C ARG A 51 -3.38 -1.91 4.77
N TRP A 52 -2.20 -1.85 4.14
CA TRP A 52 -1.56 -0.59 3.79
C TRP A 52 -2.40 0.26 2.83
N LEU A 53 -2.90 -0.36 1.76
CA LEU A 53 -3.74 0.34 0.78
C LEU A 53 -5.07 0.78 1.40
N LYS A 54 -5.61 0.02 2.36
CA LYS A 54 -6.78 0.44 3.14
C LYS A 54 -6.48 1.68 3.96
N TYR A 55 -5.36 1.72 4.67
CA TYR A 55 -4.97 2.89 5.46
C TYR A 55 -4.72 4.14 4.59
N ILE A 56 -4.08 3.99 3.43
CA ILE A 56 -3.95 5.10 2.47
C ILE A 56 -5.32 5.65 2.08
N ARG A 57 -6.32 4.78 1.89
CA ARG A 57 -7.68 5.21 1.56
C ARG A 57 -8.35 5.94 2.72
N GLU A 58 -8.20 5.48 3.95
CA GLU A 58 -8.70 6.17 5.15
C GLU A 58 -8.11 7.60 5.23
N LEU A 59 -6.79 7.76 5.03
CA LEU A 59 -6.17 9.09 4.95
C LEU A 59 -6.75 9.95 3.81
N MET A 60 -7.14 9.34 2.69
CA MET A 60 -7.71 10.08 1.56
C MET A 60 -9.15 10.53 1.80
N TYR A 61 -10.00 9.64 2.30
CA TYR A 61 -11.45 9.87 2.37
C TYR A 61 -11.89 10.42 3.72
N ASP A 62 -11.28 9.99 4.82
CA ASP A 62 -11.69 10.38 6.17
C ASP A 62 -10.93 11.63 6.63
N GLU A 63 -9.63 11.73 6.28
CA GLU A 63 -8.77 12.86 6.64
C GLU A 63 -8.65 13.90 5.51
N GLY A 64 -9.30 13.67 4.36
CA GLY A 64 -9.34 14.61 3.23
C GLY A 64 -7.99 14.86 2.55
N MET A 65 -7.01 13.98 2.75
CA MET A 65 -5.67 14.16 2.16
C MET A 65 -5.65 13.72 0.69
N ASN A 66 -4.96 14.47 -0.16
CA ASN A 66 -4.66 13.97 -1.51
C ASN A 66 -3.45 13.01 -1.48
N LEU A 67 -3.38 12.13 -2.49
CA LEU A 67 -2.35 11.09 -2.59
C LEU A 67 -0.91 11.64 -2.60
N LYS A 68 -0.68 12.82 -3.19
CA LYS A 68 0.64 13.44 -3.27
C LYS A 68 1.12 13.89 -1.89
N SER A 69 0.23 14.51 -1.10
CA SER A 69 0.52 14.88 0.29
C SER A 69 0.86 13.65 1.13
N ILE A 70 0.10 12.56 0.98
CA ILE A 70 0.36 11.29 1.67
C ILE A 70 1.76 10.76 1.35
N ILE A 71 2.13 10.69 0.06
CA ILE A 71 3.47 10.23 -0.37
C ILE A 71 4.58 11.10 0.25
N ILE A 72 4.42 12.43 0.26
CA ILE A 72 5.42 13.35 0.84
C ILE A 72 5.58 13.08 2.34
N LEU A 73 4.48 12.98 3.08
CA LEU A 73 4.47 12.76 4.52
C LEU A 73 5.09 11.40 4.87
N ILE A 74 4.79 10.35 4.10
CA ILE A 74 5.41 9.03 4.28
C ILE A 74 6.93 9.11 4.10
N ARG A 75 7.41 9.74 3.02
CA ARG A 75 8.85 9.87 2.74
C ARG A 75 9.58 10.65 3.82
N ARG A 76 8.91 11.63 4.43
CA ARG A 76 9.44 12.42 5.55
C ARG A 76 9.38 11.70 6.89
N ARG A 77 8.78 10.49 6.95
CA ARG A 77 8.49 9.77 8.19
C ARG A 77 7.73 10.67 9.16
N ASP A 78 6.75 11.40 8.63
CA ASP A 78 6.03 12.41 9.38
C ASP A 78 5.08 11.77 10.41
N ASN A 79 5.10 12.30 11.63
CA ASN A 79 4.27 11.83 12.74
C ASN A 79 2.77 12.04 12.51
N VAL A 80 2.36 12.88 11.56
CA VAL A 80 0.95 13.00 11.14
C VAL A 80 0.43 11.66 10.60
N ILE A 81 1.27 10.92 9.86
CA ILE A 81 0.93 9.60 9.33
C ILE A 81 1.33 8.50 10.32
N LEU A 82 2.50 8.63 10.96
CA LEU A 82 3.02 7.58 11.84
C LEU A 82 2.31 7.52 13.19
N GLY A 83 1.89 8.66 13.74
CA GLY A 83 1.20 8.73 15.03
C GLY A 83 -0.25 8.23 14.97
N LYS A 84 -0.85 8.17 13.77
CA LYS A 84 -2.17 7.60 13.52
C LYS A 84 -2.11 6.20 12.90
N CYS A 85 -0.92 5.71 12.55
CA CYS A 85 -0.75 4.41 11.90
C CYS A 85 -1.07 3.31 12.93
N PRO A 86 -2.07 2.44 12.70
CA PRO A 86 -2.29 1.30 13.57
C PRO A 86 -1.03 0.44 13.67
N GLU A 87 -0.74 -0.15 14.83
CA GLU A 87 0.46 -1.00 15.02
C GLU A 87 0.57 -2.10 13.94
N GLU A 88 -0.58 -2.67 13.56
CA GLU A 88 -0.72 -3.66 12.50
C GLU A 88 -0.28 -3.18 11.09
N VAL A 89 -0.19 -1.87 10.87
CA VAL A 89 0.15 -1.24 9.59
C VAL A 89 1.59 -0.70 9.57
N VAL A 90 2.24 -0.60 10.74
CA VAL A 90 3.64 -0.15 10.88
C VAL A 90 4.59 -1.01 10.05
N ASP A 91 4.39 -2.33 10.04
CA ASP A 91 5.23 -3.23 9.24
C ASP A 91 4.97 -3.08 7.74
N CYS A 92 3.76 -2.68 7.36
CA CYS A 92 3.45 -2.36 5.97
C CYS A 92 4.18 -1.09 5.51
N PHE A 93 4.25 -0.08 6.40
CA PHE A 93 5.00 1.15 6.17
C PHE A 93 6.50 0.89 6.02
N LYS A 94 7.08 0.07 6.91
CA LYS A 94 8.49 -0.36 6.80
C LYS A 94 8.75 -1.05 5.46
N ASN A 95 7.84 -1.93 5.04
CA ASN A 95 7.95 -2.64 3.76
C ASN A 95 7.91 -1.67 2.56
N TYR A 96 7.02 -0.67 2.59
CA TYR A 96 6.98 0.40 1.59
C TYR A 96 8.31 1.18 1.55
N LEU A 97 8.83 1.63 2.69
CA LEU A 97 10.10 2.36 2.75
C LEU A 97 11.30 1.52 2.28
N MET A 98 11.35 0.23 2.65
CA MET A 98 12.40 -0.69 2.20
C MET A 98 12.43 -0.84 0.68
N HIS A 99 11.27 -0.75 0.03
CA HIS A 99 11.16 -0.86 -1.42
C HIS A 99 11.37 0.46 -2.16
N ILE A 100 11.13 1.62 -1.53
CA ILE A 100 11.50 2.92 -2.13
C ILE A 100 13.02 3.04 -2.29
N ASN A 101 13.78 2.74 -1.23
CA ASN A 101 15.21 3.04 -1.18
C ASN A 101 16.05 2.18 -2.14
N ARG A 102 15.53 1.03 -2.60
CA ARG A 102 16.23 0.15 -3.55
C ARG A 102 16.16 0.61 -5.01
N ASP A 103 15.31 1.58 -5.32
CA ASP A 103 15.06 2.06 -6.67
C ASP A 103 15.56 3.52 -6.88
N GLU A 104 16.39 4.04 -5.95
CA GLU A 104 17.11 5.33 -6.05
C GLU A 104 18.62 5.15 -6.35
N GLU A 105 19.09 3.91 -6.49
CA GLU A 105 20.40 3.51 -7.04
C GLU A 105 20.23 3.01 -8.49
#